data_AF-A0A4U2PVB0-F1
#
_entry.id   AF-A0A4U2PVB0-F1
#
_cell.length_a   1.000
_cell.length_b   1.000
_cell.length_c   1.000
_cell.angle_alpha   90.00
_cell.angle_beta   90.00
_cell.angle_gamma   90.00
#
_symmetry.space_group_name_H-M   'P 1'
#
loop_
_entity.id
_entity.type
_entity.pdbx_description
1 polymer ?
#
loop_
_entity_poly.entity_id
_entity_poly.type
_entity_poly.pdbx_seq_one_letter_code
_entity_poly.pdbx_strand_id
1 'polypeptide(L)' 'MKPHEQLEYEMAMENMLKVLPAMLGMYGAVAKATKAYYDELVAAGFSEAQALHIVSTQGITARLGGQ' A
#
# COMPACT_ATOMS: atom_id res chain seq x y z
N MET A 1 13.67 -20.04 -25.07
CA MET A 1 13.61 -20.66 -23.74
C MET A 1 13.78 -22.14 -23.86
N LYS A 2 14.45 -22.75 -22.90
CA LYS A 2 14.43 -24.20 -22.69
C LYS A 2 13.10 -24.61 -22.04
N PRO A 3 12.65 -25.86 -22.19
CA PRO A 3 11.35 -26.30 -21.65
C PRO A 3 11.17 -26.08 -20.14
N HIS A 4 12.23 -26.20 -19.33
CA HIS A 4 12.15 -25.94 -17.88
C HIS A 4 12.00 -24.46 -17.55
N GLU A 5 12.64 -23.57 -18.32
CA GLU A 5 12.53 -22.11 -18.13
C GLU A 5 11.10 -21.63 -18.43
N GLN A 6 10.42 -22.27 -19.38
CA GLN A 6 9.03 -21.97 -19.70
C GLN A 6 8.07 -22.45 -18.59
N LEU A 7 8.31 -23.66 -18.06
CA LEU A 7 7.52 -24.19 -16.95
C LEU A 7 7.65 -23.32 -15.68
N GLU A 8 8.88 -22.90 -15.35
CA GLU A 8 9.13 -22.01 -14.22
C GLU A 8 8.44 -20.65 -14.39
N TYR A 9 8.45 -20.11 -15.61
CA TYR A 9 7.75 -18.86 -15.93
C TYR A 9 6.23 -18.99 -15.76
N GLU A 10 5.63 -20.06 -16.27
CA GLU A 10 4.19 -20.32 -16.14
C GLU A 10 3.78 -20.47 -14.67
N MET A 11 4.55 -21.21 -13.87
CA MET A 11 4.32 -21.34 -12.42
C MET A 11 4.44 -19.99 -11.68
N ALA A 12 5.42 -19.17 -12.03
CA ALA A 12 5.59 -17.84 -11.44
C ALA A 12 4.40 -16.93 -11.77
N MET A 13 3.94 -16.94 -13.01
CA MET A 13 2.76 -16.17 -13.46
C MET A 13 1.49 -16.63 -12.75
N GLU A 14 1.28 -17.94 -12.62
CA GLU A 14 0.10 -18.48 -11.94
C GLU A 14 0.07 -18.09 -10.47
N ASN A 15 1.22 -18.13 -9.80
CA ASN A 15 1.35 -17.66 -8.41
C ASN A 15 1.11 -16.16 -8.28
N MET A 16 1.62 -15.34 -9.21
CA MET A 16 1.37 -13.90 -9.23
C MET A 16 -0.13 -13.61 -9.37
N LEU A 17 -0.82 -14.30 -10.28
CA LEU A 17 -2.26 -14.14 -10.49
C LEU A 17 -3.09 -14.55 -9.26
N LYS A 18 -2.63 -15.54 -8.48
CA LYS A 18 -3.29 -15.93 -7.22
C LYS A 18 -3.18 -14.87 -6.13
N VAL A 19 -2.06 -14.15 -6.07
CA VAL A 19 -1.79 -13.15 -5.03
C VAL A 19 -2.33 -11.76 -5.42
N LEU A 20 -2.47 -11.49 -6.71
CA LEU A 20 -2.92 -10.20 -7.25
C LEU A 20 -4.25 -9.70 -6.64
N PRO A 21 -5.31 -10.50 -6.47
CA PRO A 21 -6.55 -10.03 -5.86
C PRO A 21 -6.37 -9.55 -4.42
N ALA A 22 -5.54 -10.24 -3.63
CA ALA A 22 -5.23 -9.84 -2.26
C ALA A 22 -4.44 -8.52 -2.24
N MET A 23 -3.45 -8.37 -3.13
CA MET A 23 -2.72 -7.11 -3.31
C MET A 23 -3.65 -5.96 -3.72
N LEU A 24 -4.57 -6.22 -4.66
CA LEU A 24 -5.54 -5.23 -5.11
C LEU A 24 -6.53 -4.85 -4.00
N GLY A 25 -6.97 -5.84 -3.21
CA GLY A 25 -7.84 -5.62 -2.06
C GLY A 25 -7.18 -4.78 -0.95
N MET A 26 -5.85 -4.86 -0.81
CA MET A 26 -5.11 -4.04 0.15
C MET A 26 -5.14 -2.55 -0.18
N TYR A 27 -5.24 -2.13 -1.45
CA TYR A 27 -5.29 -0.69 -1.79
C TYR A 27 -6.44 0.03 -1.10
N GLY A 28 -7.62 -0.61 -1.03
CA GLY A 28 -8.78 -0.02 -0.34
C GLY A 28 -8.55 0.12 1.16
N ALA A 29 -7.92 -0.87 1.79
CA ALA A 29 -7.58 -0.81 3.22
C ALA A 29 -6.52 0.26 3.50
N VAL A 30 -5.46 0.33 2.69
CA VAL A 30 -4.42 1.34 2.79
C VAL A 30 -5.00 2.73 2.60
N ALA A 31 -5.82 2.96 1.57
CA ALA A 31 -6.44 4.26 1.33
C ALA A 31 -7.29 4.74 2.52
N LYS A 32 -8.11 3.85 3.10
CA LYS A 32 -8.91 4.16 4.30
C LYS A 32 -8.02 4.54 5.48
N ALA A 33 -6.96 3.78 5.70
CA ALA A 33 -6.09 4.00 6.84
C ALA A 33 -5.19 5.25 6.66
N THR A 34 -4.78 5.55 5.43
CA THR A 34 -4.15 6.82 5.03
C THR A 34 -5.07 8.02 5.28
N LYS A 35 -6.37 7.91 4.94
CA LYS A 35 -7.37 8.95 5.26
C LYS A 35 -7.56 9.12 6.77
N ALA A 36 -7.63 8.03 7.52
CA ALA A 36 -7.73 8.10 8.98
C ALA A 36 -6.52 8.80 9.61
N TYR A 37 -5.31 8.59 9.08
CA TYR A 37 -4.12 9.31 9.53
C TYR A 37 -4.20 10.81 9.23
N TYR A 38 -4.65 11.18 8.03
CA TYR A 38 -4.91 12.59 7.68
C TYR A 38 -5.88 13.24 8.67
N ASP A 39 -6.99 12.58 8.98
CA ASP A 39 -8.02 13.12 9.88
C ASP A 39 -7.50 13.32 11.31
N GLU A 40 -6.64 12.42 11.79
CA GLU A 40 -5.99 12.55 13.09
C GLU A 40 -5.02 13.72 13.15
N LEU A 41 -4.26 13.99 12.08
CA LEU A 41 -3.38 15.15 12.00
C LEU A 41 -4.21 16.45 12.04
N VAL A 42 -5.30 16.52 11.28
CA VAL A 42 -6.19 17.69 11.31
C VAL A 42 -6.79 17.87 12.71
N ALA A 43 -7.26 16.79 13.35
CA ALA A 43 -7.79 16.84 14.71
C ALA A 43 -6.74 17.25 15.76
N ALA A 44 -5.46 16.93 15.53
CA ALA A 44 -4.34 17.36 16.37
C ALA A 44 -3.94 18.85 16.15
N GLY A 45 -4.58 19.56 15.22
CA GLY A 45 -4.37 20.99 14.99
C GLY A 45 -3.45 21.33 13.82
N PHE A 46 -3.02 20.35 13.02
CA PHE A 46 -2.36 20.63 11.75
C PHE A 46 -3.35 21.21 10.75
N SER A 47 -2.88 22.11 9.88
CA SER A 47 -3.70 22.55 8.74
C SER A 47 -3.89 21.40 7.76
N GLU A 48 -4.96 21.47 6.96
CA GLU A 48 -5.24 20.48 5.91
C GLU A 48 -4.05 20.32 4.95
N ALA A 49 -3.36 21.41 4.61
CA ALA A 49 -2.19 21.38 3.74
C ALA A 49 -0.99 20.67 4.40
N GLN A 50 -0.77 20.89 5.70
CA GLN A 50 0.29 20.20 6.45
C GLN A 50 -0.02 18.71 6.59
N ALA A 51 -1.25 18.36 6.94
CA ALA A 51 -1.69 16.98 7.06
C ALA A 51 -1.57 16.23 5.72
N LEU A 52 -1.98 16.85 4.62
CA LEU A 52 -1.83 16.29 3.27
C LEU A 52 -0.35 16.08 2.91
N HIS A 53 0.51 17.06 3.19
CA HIS A 53 1.93 16.96 2.91
C HIS A 53 2.59 15.80 3.68
N ILE A 54 2.30 15.66 4.97
CA ILE A 54 2.82 14.57 5.82
C ILE A 54 2.39 13.20 5.25
N VAL A 55 1.09 13.02 5.03
CA VAL A 55 0.53 11.74 4.58
C VAL A 55 0.99 11.38 3.16
N SER A 56 1.14 12.36 2.27
CA SER A 56 1.64 12.13 0.91
C SER A 56 3.13 11.75 0.86
N THR A 57 3.91 12.23 1.81
CA THR A 57 5.37 12.03 1.85
C THR A 57 5.74 10.75 2.59
N GLN A 58 5.08 10.49 3.71
CA GLN A 58 5.42 9.39 4.62
C GLN A 58 4.47 8.19 4.46
N GLY A 59 3.31 8.37 3.84
CA GLY A 59 2.26 7.36 3.80
C GLY A 59 1.74 7.00 5.19
N ILE A 60 1.18 5.80 5.32
CA ILE A 60 0.69 5.28 6.60
C ILE A 60 1.80 4.74 7.52
N THR A 61 3.00 4.50 7.00
CA THR A 61 4.08 3.84 7.77
C THR A 61 4.55 4.68 8.95
N ALA A 62 4.58 6.01 8.82
CA ALA A 62 4.91 6.91 9.94
C ALA A 62 3.93 6.77 11.13
N ARG A 63 2.64 6.58 10.85
CA ARG A 63 1.62 6.32 11.88
C ARG A 63 1.83 4.99 12.59
N LEU A 64 2.29 3.97 11.88
CA LEU A 64 2.51 2.63 12.43
C LEU A 64 3.80 2.49 13.25
N GLY A 65 4.50 3.61 13.52
CA GLY A 65 5.74 3.62 14.29
C GLY A 65 6.92 3.13 13.46
N GLY A 66 7.15 3.77 12.31
CA GLY A 66 8.16 3.41 11.31
C GLY A 66 9.40 2.72 11.87
N GLN A 67 9.68 1.52 11.35
CA GLN A 67 10.98 0.87 11.53
C GLN A 67 12.07 1.64 10.78
#